data_AF-A0A7K0UXZ6-F1
#
_entry.id   AF-A0A7K0UXZ6-F1
#
_cell.length_a   1.000
_cell.length_b   1.000
_cell.length_c   1.000
_cell.angle_alpha   90.00
_cell.angle_beta   90.00
_cell.angle_gamma   90.00
#
_symmetry.space_group_name_H-M   'P 1'
#
loop_
_entity.id
_entity.type
_entity.pdbx_description
1 polymer ?
#
loop_
_entity_poly.entity_id
_entity_poly.type
_entity_poly.pdbx_seq_one_letter_code
_entity_poly.pdbx_strand_id
1 'polypeptide(L)'
;VSEHKAGDEEMRTWFVDNCAPGDFNGDIAQAMVGADIFIGVSAPNVLKEADVAAMAPGAIVFALANPDPEIDPAIARKYAAVVATGRSDQPNQINNVLAFPGIFRGLLDGRITKITDAMLVAAADAISSCVTTDQLNANFIVPSVFDTQVVSKVAEAVKLAGRA
;
A
#
# COMPACT_ATOMS: atom_id res chain seq x y z
N VAL A 1 -2.82 -17.49 8.83
CA VAL A 1 -2.44 -16.15 9.38
C VAL A 1 -3.27 -15.82 10.63
N SER A 2 -4.26 -16.65 10.95
CA SER A 2 -5.23 -16.51 12.04
C SER A 2 -4.89 -17.31 13.30
N GLU A 3 -3.70 -17.90 13.39
CA GLU A 3 -3.29 -18.74 14.53
C GLU A 3 -1.97 -18.25 15.12
N HIS A 4 -1.95 -18.22 16.45
CA HIS A 4 -0.74 -18.01 17.26
C HIS A 4 0.22 -19.19 17.07
N LYS A 5 1.50 -18.90 16.88
CA LYS A 5 2.58 -19.90 16.87
C LYS A 5 3.50 -19.71 18.06
N ALA A 6 4.12 -20.81 18.50
CA ALA A 6 5.15 -20.74 19.53
C ALA A 6 6.31 -19.84 19.05
N GLY A 7 6.60 -18.78 19.81
CA GLY A 7 7.62 -17.79 19.46
C GLY A 7 7.11 -16.58 18.68
N ASP A 8 5.80 -16.37 18.58
CA ASP A 8 5.25 -15.16 17.95
C ASP A 8 5.70 -13.89 18.69
N GLU A 9 6.20 -12.94 17.90
CA GLU A 9 6.52 -11.59 18.37
C GLU A 9 5.25 -10.79 18.67
N GLU A 10 5.36 -9.76 19.50
CA GLU A 10 4.24 -8.91 19.94
C GLU A 10 3.39 -8.39 18.77
N MET A 11 4.03 -7.92 17.69
CA MET A 11 3.33 -7.43 16.49
C MET A 11 2.50 -8.53 15.81
N ARG A 12 3.04 -9.76 15.76
CA ARG A 12 2.36 -10.89 15.12
C ARG A 12 1.16 -11.33 15.94
N THR A 13 1.32 -11.41 17.26
CA THR A 13 0.22 -11.67 18.20
C THR A 13 -0.90 -10.65 18.03
N TRP A 14 -0.55 -9.36 18.01
CA TRP A 14 -1.53 -8.28 17.80
C TRP A 14 -2.27 -8.43 16.47
N PHE A 15 -1.57 -8.76 15.38
CA PHE A 15 -2.19 -8.95 14.07
C PHE A 15 -3.18 -10.12 14.05
N VAL A 16 -2.83 -11.25 14.67
CA VAL A 16 -3.73 -12.41 14.79
C VAL A 16 -5.00 -12.01 15.55
N ASP A 17 -4.87 -11.28 16.66
CA ASP A 17 -5.99 -10.93 17.53
C ASP A 17 -6.92 -9.85 16.94
N ASN A 18 -6.42 -8.99 16.04
CA ASN A 18 -7.14 -7.80 15.58
C ASN A 18 -7.49 -7.79 14.08
N CYS A 19 -6.73 -8.51 13.24
CA CYS A 19 -6.84 -8.37 11.78
C CYS A 19 -7.50 -9.58 11.08
N ALA A 20 -7.85 -10.63 11.82
CA ALA A 20 -8.64 -11.74 11.32
C ALA A 20 -9.94 -11.90 12.13
N PRO A 21 -10.85 -10.90 12.12
CA PRO A 21 -12.11 -11.00 12.86
C PRO A 21 -12.97 -12.12 12.27
N GLY A 22 -13.19 -13.18 13.04
CA GLY A 22 -14.02 -14.33 12.68
C GLY A 22 -13.22 -15.63 12.52
N ASP A 23 -13.90 -16.68 12.10
CA ASP A 23 -13.36 -18.04 12.10
C ASP A 23 -12.75 -18.45 10.73
N PHE A 24 -12.35 -17.47 9.90
CA PHE A 24 -11.77 -17.77 8.60
C PHE A 24 -10.42 -18.49 8.77
N ASN A 25 -10.38 -19.75 8.34
CA ASN A 25 -9.18 -20.56 8.25
C ASN A 25 -9.15 -21.22 6.88
N GLY A 26 -8.27 -20.73 6.02
CA GLY A 26 -8.19 -21.14 4.62
C GLY A 26 -6.92 -20.66 3.96
N ASP A 27 -6.75 -21.06 2.71
CA ASP A 27 -5.66 -20.58 1.87
C ASP A 27 -5.96 -19.19 1.26
N ILE A 28 -4.98 -18.66 0.53
CA ILE A 28 -5.10 -17.36 -0.11
C ILE A 28 -6.22 -17.33 -1.17
N ALA A 29 -6.44 -18.42 -1.90
CA ALA A 29 -7.47 -18.48 -2.93
C ALA A 29 -8.86 -18.36 -2.30
N GLN A 30 -9.08 -19.00 -1.16
CA GLN A 30 -10.31 -18.86 -0.39
C GLN A 30 -10.49 -17.45 0.19
N ALA A 31 -9.40 -16.81 0.64
CA ALA A 31 -9.46 -15.45 1.19
C ALA A 31 -9.76 -14.37 0.14
N MET A 32 -9.44 -14.64 -1.13
CA MET A 32 -9.66 -13.71 -2.24
C MET A 32 -11.13 -13.63 -2.68
N VAL A 33 -11.95 -14.65 -2.37
CA VAL A 33 -13.36 -14.70 -2.77
C VAL A 33 -14.12 -13.53 -2.13
N GLY A 34 -14.62 -12.61 -2.95
CA GLY A 34 -15.37 -11.43 -2.49
C GLY A 34 -14.52 -10.38 -1.78
N ALA A 35 -13.18 -10.48 -1.80
CA ALA A 35 -12.32 -9.47 -1.23
C ALA A 35 -12.39 -8.17 -2.06
N ASP A 36 -12.48 -7.02 -1.39
CA ASP A 36 -12.44 -5.70 -2.06
C ASP A 36 -11.02 -5.29 -2.42
N ILE A 37 -10.03 -5.65 -1.58
CA ILE A 37 -8.65 -5.20 -1.72
C ILE A 37 -7.70 -6.36 -1.44
N PHE A 38 -6.74 -6.56 -2.34
CA PHE A 38 -5.56 -7.37 -2.10
C PHE A 38 -4.32 -6.49 -2.01
N ILE A 39 -3.50 -6.67 -0.97
CA ILE A 39 -2.19 -6.02 -0.82
C ILE A 39 -1.13 -7.10 -0.62
N GLY A 40 -0.36 -7.36 -1.66
CA GLY A 40 0.78 -8.25 -1.68
C GLY A 40 2.08 -7.49 -1.42
N VAL A 41 2.86 -7.99 -0.46
CA VAL A 41 4.21 -7.48 -0.10
C VAL A 41 5.18 -8.64 0.14
N SER A 42 4.96 -9.79 -0.49
CA SER A 42 5.60 -11.05 -0.10
C SER A 42 6.53 -11.63 -1.18
N ALA A 43 5.99 -12.40 -2.10
CA ALA A 43 6.72 -13.25 -3.03
C ALA A 43 6.05 -13.25 -4.43
N PRO A 44 6.80 -13.55 -5.49
CA PRO A 44 6.26 -13.58 -6.84
C PRO A 44 5.28 -14.73 -7.07
N ASN A 45 4.32 -14.52 -7.98
CA ASN A 45 3.40 -15.55 -8.50
C ASN A 45 2.61 -16.34 -7.45
N VAL A 46 2.20 -15.69 -6.36
CA VAL A 46 1.39 -16.31 -5.30
C VAL A 46 -0.10 -16.39 -5.65
N LEU A 47 -0.58 -15.58 -6.59
CA LEU A 47 -1.97 -15.57 -7.05
C LEU A 47 -2.10 -16.17 -8.47
N LYS A 48 -3.23 -16.83 -8.69
CA LYS A 48 -3.70 -17.28 -10.01
C LYS A 48 -4.72 -16.30 -10.56
N GLU A 49 -4.95 -16.37 -11.88
CA GLU A 49 -6.00 -15.57 -12.55
C GLU A 49 -7.39 -15.78 -11.92
N ALA A 50 -7.71 -17.03 -11.57
CA ALA A 50 -8.99 -17.39 -10.93
C ALA A 50 -9.18 -16.72 -9.56
N ASP A 51 -8.09 -16.45 -8.83
CA ASP A 51 -8.17 -15.84 -7.50
C ASP A 51 -8.60 -14.37 -7.61
N VAL A 52 -8.05 -13.63 -8.59
CA VAL A 52 -8.45 -12.23 -8.84
C VAL A 52 -9.83 -12.16 -9.48
N ALA A 53 -10.20 -13.13 -10.33
CA ALA A 53 -11.53 -13.22 -10.91
C ALA A 53 -12.64 -13.46 -9.86
N ALA A 54 -12.29 -14.04 -8.71
CA ALA A 54 -13.22 -14.32 -7.62
C ALA A 54 -13.40 -13.15 -6.64
N MET A 55 -12.62 -12.06 -6.77
CA MET A 55 -12.72 -10.87 -5.94
C MET A 55 -14.05 -10.12 -6.17
N ALA A 56 -14.36 -9.18 -5.27
CA ALA A 56 -15.55 -8.35 -5.41
C ALA A 56 -15.51 -7.47 -6.68
N PRO A 57 -16.67 -7.14 -7.28
CA PRO A 57 -16.72 -6.16 -8.36
C PRO A 57 -16.11 -4.82 -7.92
N GLY A 58 -15.21 -4.26 -8.73
CA GLY A 58 -14.51 -3.03 -8.36
C GLY A 58 -13.25 -3.23 -7.52
N ALA A 59 -12.76 -4.47 -7.40
CA ALA A 59 -11.61 -4.80 -6.59
C ALA A 59 -10.33 -4.00 -6.91
N ILE A 60 -9.50 -3.80 -5.88
CA ILE A 60 -8.20 -3.15 -5.95
C ILE A 60 -7.10 -4.19 -5.68
N VAL A 61 -6.11 -4.27 -6.55
CA VAL A 61 -4.97 -5.20 -6.42
C VAL A 61 -3.67 -4.43 -6.36
N PHE A 62 -3.00 -4.48 -5.21
CA PHE A 62 -1.64 -3.97 -5.03
C PHE A 62 -0.69 -5.16 -5.00
N ALA A 63 0.01 -5.43 -6.10
CA ALA A 63 0.99 -6.50 -6.21
C ALA A 63 2.40 -5.89 -6.16
N LEU A 64 2.93 -5.71 -4.94
CA LEU A 64 4.10 -4.87 -4.67
C LEU A 64 5.42 -5.66 -4.55
N ALA A 65 5.40 -6.99 -4.68
CA ALA A 65 6.63 -7.77 -4.77
C ALA A 65 7.49 -7.31 -5.96
N ASN A 66 8.82 -7.33 -5.77
CA ASN A 66 9.80 -6.95 -6.78
C ASN A 66 10.86 -8.06 -6.96
N PRO A 67 11.42 -8.23 -8.17
CA PRO A 67 11.03 -7.57 -9.42
C PRO A 67 9.74 -8.16 -10.03
N ASP A 68 9.41 -9.38 -9.66
CA ASP A 68 8.24 -10.11 -10.12
C ASP A 68 7.10 -9.96 -9.10
N PRO A 69 5.92 -9.43 -9.49
CA PRO A 69 4.80 -9.25 -8.57
C PRO A 69 4.11 -10.57 -8.19
N GLU A 70 3.21 -10.48 -7.22
CA GLU A 70 2.33 -11.58 -6.78
C GLU A 70 1.48 -12.16 -7.92
N ILE A 71 1.16 -11.35 -8.92
CA ILE A 71 0.45 -11.72 -10.15
C ILE A 71 0.90 -10.82 -11.30
N ASP A 72 0.88 -11.33 -12.54
CA ASP A 72 1.06 -10.48 -13.73
C ASP A 72 0.01 -9.34 -13.73
N PRO A 73 0.44 -8.06 -13.76
CA PRO A 73 -0.47 -6.93 -13.78
C PRO A 73 -1.44 -6.93 -14.97
N ALA A 74 -1.04 -7.50 -16.12
CA ALA A 74 -1.92 -7.65 -17.29
C ALA A 74 -3.05 -8.64 -17.03
N ILE A 75 -2.80 -9.68 -16.22
CA ILE A 75 -3.84 -10.63 -15.80
C ILE A 75 -4.77 -9.95 -14.78
N ALA A 76 -4.21 -9.29 -13.75
CA ALA A 76 -5.01 -8.64 -12.72
C ALA A 76 -5.98 -7.58 -13.29
N ARG A 77 -5.53 -6.78 -14.27
CA ARG A 77 -6.35 -5.72 -14.91
C ARG A 77 -7.57 -6.22 -15.68
N LYS A 78 -7.67 -7.52 -15.98
CA LYS A 78 -8.87 -8.10 -16.58
C LYS A 78 -10.06 -8.11 -15.62
N TYR A 79 -9.79 -8.10 -14.31
CA TYR A 79 -10.79 -8.33 -13.26
C TYR A 79 -10.83 -7.21 -12.22
N ALA A 80 -9.67 -6.65 -11.85
CA ALA A 80 -9.55 -5.58 -10.88
C ALA A 80 -9.75 -4.20 -11.54
N ALA A 81 -10.45 -3.30 -10.84
CA ALA A 81 -10.65 -1.93 -11.28
C ALA A 81 -9.38 -1.08 -11.17
N VAL A 82 -8.56 -1.35 -10.16
CA VAL A 82 -7.26 -0.67 -9.97
C VAL A 82 -6.20 -1.71 -9.73
N VAL A 83 -5.07 -1.58 -10.44
CA VAL A 83 -3.88 -2.40 -10.22
C VAL A 83 -2.70 -1.47 -9.96
N ALA A 84 -1.96 -1.72 -8.88
CA ALA A 84 -0.73 -1.02 -8.52
C ALA A 84 0.41 -2.00 -8.28
N THR A 85 1.64 -1.60 -8.58
CA THR A 85 2.81 -2.47 -8.49
C THR A 85 4.04 -1.71 -8.01
N GLY A 86 5.11 -2.42 -7.64
CA GLY A 86 6.43 -1.79 -7.40
C GLY A 86 7.19 -1.42 -8.68
N ARG A 87 6.75 -1.92 -9.84
CA ARG A 87 7.48 -1.81 -11.10
C ARG A 87 7.27 -0.44 -11.76
N SER A 88 8.34 0.12 -12.32
CA SER A 88 8.32 1.44 -12.98
C SER A 88 7.75 1.43 -14.40
N ASP A 89 7.64 0.25 -15.02
CA ASP A 89 7.06 0.09 -16.37
C ASP A 89 5.52 -0.03 -16.34
N GLN A 90 4.90 0.05 -15.16
CA GLN A 90 3.46 -0.10 -14.97
C GLN A 90 2.82 1.21 -14.48
N PRO A 91 1.53 1.46 -14.81
CA PRO A 91 0.75 2.49 -14.13
C PRO A 91 0.71 2.22 -12.61
N ASN A 92 0.46 3.28 -11.84
CA ASN A 92 0.36 3.20 -10.38
C ASN A 92 1.58 2.55 -9.70
N GLN A 93 2.78 3.03 -10.02
CA GLN A 93 3.97 2.57 -9.32
C GLN A 93 3.96 3.04 -7.86
N ILE A 94 3.92 2.11 -6.92
CA ILE A 94 4.13 2.39 -5.49
C ILE A 94 5.63 2.36 -5.22
N ASN A 95 6.19 3.52 -4.88
CA ASN A 95 7.63 3.66 -4.67
C ASN A 95 7.93 4.46 -3.40
N ASN A 96 8.84 3.94 -2.57
CA ASN A 96 9.28 4.58 -1.33
C ASN A 96 9.90 5.97 -1.55
N VAL A 97 10.38 6.27 -2.75
CA VAL A 97 10.87 7.61 -3.16
C VAL A 97 9.83 8.70 -2.94
N LEU A 98 8.53 8.37 -2.98
CA LEU A 98 7.47 9.34 -2.71
C LEU A 98 7.42 9.78 -1.24
N ALA A 99 7.94 8.96 -0.32
CA ALA A 99 7.83 9.19 1.12
C ALA A 99 9.15 9.67 1.73
N PHE A 100 10.26 8.92 1.54
CA PHE A 100 11.47 9.14 2.33
C PHE A 100 12.04 10.57 2.25
N PRO A 101 12.17 11.23 1.08
CA PRO A 101 12.81 12.53 1.02
C PRO A 101 12.00 13.59 1.79
N GLY A 102 10.67 13.53 1.66
CA GLY A 102 9.75 14.43 2.33
C GLY A 102 9.73 14.22 3.84
N ILE A 103 9.63 12.96 4.29
CA ILE A 103 9.63 12.63 5.72
C ILE A 103 10.91 13.15 6.39
N PHE A 104 12.08 12.83 5.84
CA PHE A 104 13.35 13.29 6.42
C PHE A 104 13.49 14.81 6.36
N ARG A 105 13.04 15.46 5.29
CA ARG A 105 13.05 16.92 5.21
C ARG A 105 12.18 17.55 6.30
N GLY A 106 10.97 17.03 6.51
CA GLY A 106 10.06 17.50 7.55
C GLY A 106 10.62 17.33 8.97
N LEU A 107 11.26 16.19 9.24
CA LEU A 107 11.94 15.94 10.51
C LEU A 107 13.06 16.95 10.78
N LEU A 108 13.92 17.19 9.79
CA LEU A 108 15.04 18.13 9.91
C LEU A 108 14.57 19.57 10.12
N ASP A 109 13.55 20.00 9.36
CA ASP A 109 12.96 21.34 9.49
C ASP A 109 12.20 21.53 10.81
N GLY A 110 11.58 20.47 11.31
CA GLY A 110 10.89 20.45 12.60
C GLY A 110 11.81 20.26 13.80
N ARG A 111 13.08 19.87 13.60
CA ARG A 111 13.98 19.35 14.64
C ARG A 111 13.34 18.20 15.44
N ILE A 112 12.58 17.36 14.77
CA ILE A 112 11.84 16.25 15.37
C ILE A 112 12.75 15.02 15.43
N THR A 113 12.81 14.38 16.60
CA THR A 113 13.72 13.25 16.87
C THR A 113 13.03 11.88 16.86
N LYS A 114 11.69 11.85 16.76
CA LYS A 114 10.89 10.63 16.76
C LYS A 114 9.84 10.69 15.67
N ILE A 115 9.71 9.61 14.90
CA ILE A 115 8.61 9.41 13.95
C ILE A 115 7.43 8.81 14.72
N THR A 116 6.23 9.35 14.50
CA THR A 116 4.98 8.83 15.05
C THR A 116 4.06 8.35 13.94
N ASP A 117 3.10 7.48 14.26
CA ASP A 117 2.13 6.97 13.28
C ASP A 117 1.29 8.10 12.68
N ALA A 118 0.95 9.12 13.47
CA ALA A 118 0.26 10.31 12.97
C ALA A 118 1.07 11.05 11.88
N MET A 119 2.40 11.08 11.99
CA MET A 119 3.26 11.66 10.96
C MET A 119 3.31 10.79 9.70
N LEU A 120 3.26 9.46 9.84
CA LEU A 120 3.20 8.53 8.70
C LEU A 120 1.87 8.65 7.95
N VAL A 121 0.75 8.75 8.67
CA VAL A 121 -0.57 9.00 8.09
C VAL A 121 -0.60 10.36 7.38
N ALA A 122 -0.09 11.41 8.02
CA ALA A 122 0.01 12.74 7.40
C ALA A 122 0.89 12.75 6.14
N ALA A 123 1.96 11.97 6.11
CA ALA A 123 2.77 11.79 4.91
C ALA A 123 2.01 11.08 3.78
N ALA A 124 1.26 10.02 4.10
CA ALA A 124 0.42 9.31 3.13
C ALA A 124 -0.67 10.22 2.54
N ASP A 125 -1.34 11.02 3.38
CA ASP A 125 -2.34 12.01 2.95
C ASP A 125 -1.72 13.11 2.07
N ALA A 126 -0.51 13.55 2.40
CA ALA A 126 0.21 14.52 1.58
C ALA A 126 0.54 13.98 0.18
N ILE A 127 0.98 12.71 0.10
CA ILE A 127 1.25 12.03 -1.20
C ILE A 127 -0.04 11.91 -2.01
N SER A 128 -1.13 11.42 -1.41
CA SER A 128 -2.40 11.24 -2.14
C SER A 128 -2.97 12.58 -2.64
N SER A 129 -2.81 13.67 -1.87
CA SER A 129 -3.23 15.02 -2.26
C SER A 129 -2.49 15.60 -3.48
N CYS A 130 -1.42 14.95 -3.96
CA CYS A 130 -0.72 15.36 -5.17
C CYS A 130 -1.45 14.91 -6.44
N VAL A 131 -2.35 13.94 -6.34
CA VAL A 131 -3.23 13.55 -7.45
C VAL A 131 -4.49 14.40 -7.39
N THR A 132 -4.72 15.24 -8.41
CA THR A 132 -5.94 16.04 -8.47
C THR A 132 -7.15 15.19 -8.86
N THR A 133 -8.35 15.66 -8.54
CA THR A 133 -9.60 14.99 -8.94
C THR A 133 -9.70 14.81 -10.45
N ASP A 134 -9.17 15.76 -11.24
CA ASP A 134 -9.19 15.69 -12.71
C ASP A 134 -8.19 14.66 -13.27
N GLN A 135 -7.11 14.36 -12.53
CA GLN A 135 -6.13 13.36 -12.90
C GLN A 135 -6.54 11.95 -12.45
N LEU A 136 -7.31 11.86 -11.36
CA LEU A 136 -7.65 10.61 -10.71
C LEU A 136 -8.40 9.67 -11.66
N ASN A 137 -7.81 8.51 -11.93
CA ASN A 137 -8.43 7.43 -12.69
C ASN A 137 -7.79 6.08 -12.32
N ALA A 138 -8.31 4.99 -12.87
CA ALA A 138 -7.83 3.62 -12.59
C ALA A 138 -6.32 3.41 -12.79
N ASN A 139 -5.69 4.20 -13.67
CA ASN A 139 -4.26 4.14 -13.98
C ASN A 139 -3.44 5.28 -13.36
N PHE A 140 -4.06 6.15 -12.55
CA PHE A 140 -3.38 7.27 -11.90
C PHE A 140 -3.98 7.54 -10.51
N ILE A 141 -3.59 6.72 -9.53
CA ILE A 141 -3.99 6.85 -8.12
C ILE A 141 -2.86 7.35 -7.20
N VAL A 142 -1.65 7.46 -7.73
CA VAL A 142 -0.43 7.86 -7.02
C VAL A 142 0.38 8.81 -7.91
N PRO A 143 0.99 9.88 -7.38
CA PRO A 143 1.75 10.82 -8.20
C PRO A 143 3.01 10.16 -8.79
N SER A 144 3.56 10.79 -9.83
CA SER A 144 4.87 10.41 -10.36
C SER A 144 5.97 10.60 -9.32
N VAL A 145 6.97 9.72 -9.31
CA VAL A 145 8.20 9.89 -8.51
C VAL A 145 8.99 11.17 -8.85
N PHE A 146 8.68 11.80 -9.98
CA PHE A 146 9.28 13.06 -10.42
C PHE A 146 8.40 14.29 -10.15
N ASP A 147 7.25 14.13 -9.51
CA ASP A 147 6.43 15.27 -9.11
C ASP A 147 7.16 16.08 -8.01
N THR A 148 7.56 17.29 -8.38
CA THR A 148 8.37 18.18 -7.53
C THR A 148 7.62 18.65 -6.29
N GLN A 149 6.29 18.56 -6.27
CA GLN A 149 5.47 18.99 -5.14
C GLN A 149 5.49 17.95 -4.01
N VAL A 150 5.67 16.66 -4.30
CA VAL A 150 5.54 15.57 -3.34
C VAL A 150 6.44 15.79 -2.13
N VAL A 151 7.73 16.04 -2.35
CA VAL A 151 8.70 16.24 -1.26
C VAL A 151 8.32 17.43 -0.38
N SER A 152 7.93 18.56 -0.99
CA SER A 152 7.55 19.76 -0.24
C SER A 152 6.27 19.57 0.59
N LYS A 153 5.24 18.92 0.03
CA LYS A 153 3.98 18.65 0.72
C LYS A 153 4.16 17.67 1.87
N VAL A 154 4.88 16.58 1.64
CA VAL A 154 5.17 15.59 2.69
C VAL A 154 6.00 16.20 3.82
N ALA A 155 7.02 17.01 3.49
CA ALA A 155 7.85 17.67 4.50
C ALA A 155 7.05 18.60 5.41
N GLU A 156 6.19 19.45 4.85
CA GLU A 156 5.33 20.33 5.65
C GLU A 156 4.32 19.53 6.47
N ALA A 157 3.68 18.51 5.90
CA ALA A 157 2.72 17.67 6.63
C ALA A 157 3.35 16.97 7.84
N VAL A 158 4.53 16.38 7.66
CA VAL A 158 5.29 15.68 8.72
C VAL A 158 5.73 16.66 9.82
N LYS A 159 6.21 17.84 9.43
CA LYS A 159 6.62 18.89 10.36
C LYS A 159 5.45 19.43 11.18
N LEU A 160 4.27 19.59 10.58
CA LEU A 160 3.06 20.03 11.28
C LEU A 160 2.57 18.95 12.25
N ALA A 161 2.50 17.69 11.80
CA ALA A 161 2.06 16.57 12.62
C ALA A 161 2.99 16.27 13.80
N GLY A 162 4.31 16.48 13.65
CA GLY A 162 5.27 16.26 14.74
C GLY A 162 5.40 17.39 15.76
N ARG A 163 4.65 18.50 15.57
CA ARG A 163 4.56 19.61 16.54
C ARG A 163 3.29 19.59 17.39
N ALA A 164 2.30 18.79 16.97
CA ALA A 164 1.06 18.56 17.71
C ALA A 164 1.29 17.56 18.86
#